data_AF-C3ZLB2-F1
#
_entry.id   AF-C3ZLB2-F1
#
_cell.length_a   1.000
_cell.length_b   1.000
_cell.length_c   1.000
_cell.angle_alpha   90.00
_cell.angle_beta   90.00
_cell.angle_gamma   90.00
#
_symmetry.space_group_name_H-M   'P 1'
#
loop_
_entity.id
_entity.type
_entity.pdbx_description
1 polymer ?
#
loop_
_entity_poly.entity_id
_entity_poly.type
_entity_poly.pdbx_seq_one_letter_code
_entity_poly.pdbx_strand_id
1 'polypeptide(L)'
;MDAVTFKCLTNLKDFATAFPDQADLVARLEKLRAPIIGPEDPRIRVICHSECWINNIMFKHAGDEPIDARLVDWQSSMYLPPSSDLALLFVCNTGWDVFHNHRDDILAHYHHKLQEILGPNESLGLQSYTLDQLEADFKADCRYGVFQRFLHLPVLPLDSGLKILRKMASTIDIAIPQSSEDIAPSWVQRVLQKNLPGLTITDVSVKGNISEGEGFLSDVIAFDAVGTWNGTSQRYSLVAKLTNFAKPWTVMEQWSNDFQIKAETTEVKFYIKGGFPSSYR
;
A
#
# COMPACT_ATOMS: atom_id res chain seq x y z
N MET A 1 -11.28 25.37 4.49
CA MET A 1 -10.64 24.35 3.63
C MET A 1 -9.69 23.60 4.51
N ASP A 2 -9.78 22.27 4.52
CA ASP A 2 -8.87 21.39 5.25
C ASP A 2 -7.52 21.23 4.52
N ALA A 3 -6.52 20.68 5.21
CA ALA A 3 -5.17 20.51 4.69
C ALA A 3 -5.09 19.56 3.48
N VAL A 4 -5.94 18.54 3.41
CA VAL A 4 -5.93 17.52 2.34
C VAL A 4 -6.46 18.12 1.04
N THR A 5 -7.63 18.80 1.12
CA THR A 5 -8.19 19.57 0.01
C THR A 5 -7.22 20.66 -0.46
N PHE A 6 -6.56 21.37 0.46
CA PHE A 6 -5.56 22.39 0.11
C PHE A 6 -4.36 21.78 -0.63
N LYS A 7 -3.76 20.70 -0.11
CA LYS A 7 -2.61 20.03 -0.75
C LYS A 7 -2.95 19.50 -2.13
N CYS A 8 -4.12 18.87 -2.31
CA CYS A 8 -4.59 18.42 -3.62
C CYS A 8 -4.77 19.59 -4.60
N LEU A 9 -5.31 20.73 -4.17
CA LEU A 9 -5.50 21.91 -5.03
C LEU A 9 -4.18 22.59 -5.41
N THR A 10 -3.16 22.56 -4.55
CA THR A 10 -1.80 23.02 -4.87
C THR A 10 -1.15 22.11 -5.91
N ASN A 11 -1.04 20.80 -5.61
CA ASN A 11 -0.43 19.82 -6.51
C ASN A 11 -1.13 19.80 -7.90
N LEU A 12 -2.44 20.01 -7.95
CA LEU A 12 -3.22 20.14 -9.18
C LEU A 12 -2.82 21.38 -10.02
N LYS A 13 -2.55 22.51 -9.38
CA LYS A 13 -2.12 23.74 -10.05
C LYS A 13 -0.70 23.62 -10.58
N ASP A 14 0.18 22.99 -9.80
CA ASP A 14 1.54 22.66 -10.23
C ASP A 14 1.52 21.76 -11.48
N PHE A 15 0.73 20.68 -11.47
CA PHE A 15 0.52 19.81 -12.64
C PHE A 15 0.01 20.58 -13.88
N ALA A 16 -0.94 21.49 -13.69
CA ALA A 16 -1.52 22.25 -14.80
C ALA A 16 -0.51 23.20 -15.48
N THR A 17 0.60 23.57 -14.82
CA THR A 17 1.67 24.38 -15.46
C THR A 17 2.33 23.67 -16.64
N ALA A 18 2.30 22.33 -16.68
CA ALA A 18 2.81 21.53 -17.80
C ALA A 18 1.90 21.57 -19.05
N PHE A 19 0.68 22.13 -18.93
CA PHE A 19 -0.32 22.18 -20.02
C PHE A 19 -0.82 23.61 -20.24
N PRO A 20 0.06 24.58 -20.60
CA PRO A 20 -0.28 26.00 -20.67
C PRO A 20 -1.42 26.32 -21.66
N ASP A 21 -1.55 25.55 -22.74
CA ASP A 21 -2.61 25.71 -23.74
C ASP A 21 -3.99 25.22 -23.26
N GLN A 22 -4.07 24.55 -22.11
CA GLN A 22 -5.31 24.04 -21.52
C GLN A 22 -5.77 24.93 -20.36
N ALA A 23 -6.07 26.20 -20.67
CA ALA A 23 -6.38 27.23 -19.67
C ALA A 23 -7.59 26.91 -18.75
N ASP A 24 -8.51 26.03 -19.16
CA ASP A 24 -9.62 25.55 -18.34
C ASP A 24 -9.32 24.23 -17.60
N LEU A 25 -8.15 23.62 -17.75
CA LEU A 25 -7.77 22.34 -17.12
C LEU A 25 -7.94 22.37 -15.60
N VAL A 26 -7.43 23.41 -14.94
CA VAL A 26 -7.63 23.63 -13.50
C VAL A 26 -9.13 23.71 -13.19
N ALA A 27 -9.90 24.53 -13.92
CA ALA A 27 -11.34 24.69 -13.70
C ALA A 27 -12.19 23.46 -14.06
N ARG A 28 -11.65 22.50 -14.82
CA ARG A 28 -12.25 21.17 -15.06
C ARG A 28 -11.91 20.19 -13.94
N LEU A 29 -10.66 20.18 -13.48
CA LEU A 29 -10.18 19.26 -12.45
C LEU A 29 -10.57 19.70 -11.02
N GLU A 30 -10.70 21.00 -10.72
CA GLU A 30 -11.28 21.51 -9.46
C GLU A 30 -12.77 21.14 -9.29
N LYS A 31 -13.46 20.75 -10.38
CA LYS A 31 -14.82 20.17 -10.32
C LYS A 31 -14.79 18.68 -9.95
N LEU A 32 -13.64 18.00 -10.08
CA LEU A 32 -13.39 16.68 -9.49
C LEU A 32 -13.09 16.82 -7.99
N ARG A 33 -14.02 17.42 -7.24
CA ARG A 33 -14.01 17.35 -5.79
C ARG A 33 -14.00 15.88 -5.37
N ALA A 34 -13.23 15.55 -4.32
CA ALA A 34 -13.25 14.23 -3.72
C ALA A 34 -14.71 13.78 -3.50
N PRO A 35 -15.12 12.61 -4.03
CA PRO A 35 -16.36 11.99 -3.63
C PRO A 35 -16.31 11.77 -2.12
N ILE A 36 -17.24 12.37 -1.38
CA ILE A 36 -17.36 12.12 0.05
C ILE A 36 -18.01 10.74 0.20
N ILE A 37 -17.19 9.69 0.20
CA ILE A 37 -17.56 8.32 0.60
C ILE A 37 -17.71 8.30 2.15
N GLY A 38 -18.60 9.17 2.64
CA GLY A 38 -18.91 9.33 4.06
C GLY A 38 -19.70 8.13 4.60
N PRO A 39 -20.01 8.09 5.90
CA PRO A 39 -20.76 6.97 6.50
C PRO A 39 -22.15 6.75 5.87
N GLU A 40 -22.75 7.81 5.31
CA GLU A 40 -24.08 7.77 4.69
C GLU A 40 -24.11 7.20 3.24
N ASP A 41 -22.96 6.89 2.62
CA ASP A 41 -22.94 6.24 1.29
C ASP A 41 -23.54 4.81 1.42
N PRO A 42 -24.68 4.52 0.75
CA PRO A 42 -25.45 3.29 0.97
C PRO A 42 -24.88 2.07 0.23
N ARG A 43 -23.77 2.23 -0.51
CA ARG A 43 -23.12 1.13 -1.22
C ARG A 43 -22.57 0.09 -0.26
N ILE A 44 -22.46 -1.15 -0.75
CA ILE A 44 -21.78 -2.24 -0.06
C ILE A 44 -20.31 -1.84 0.17
N ARG A 45 -19.73 -2.26 1.31
CA ARG A 45 -18.36 -1.90 1.71
C ARG A 45 -17.57 -3.12 2.16
N VAL A 46 -16.27 -3.03 2.00
CA VAL A 46 -15.25 -3.97 2.49
C VAL A 46 -14.14 -3.21 3.20
N ILE A 47 -13.22 -3.94 3.83
CA ILE A 47 -11.95 -3.36 4.26
C ILE A 47 -11.09 -3.18 3.01
N CYS A 48 -11.00 -1.94 2.53
CA CYS A 48 -10.10 -1.53 1.47
C CYS A 48 -8.76 -1.10 2.08
N HIS A 49 -7.67 -1.36 1.37
CA HIS A 49 -6.32 -0.91 1.73
C HIS A 49 -6.21 0.63 1.67
N SER A 50 -6.97 1.25 0.77
CA SER A 50 -7.04 2.69 0.42
C SER A 50 -5.74 3.33 -0.11
N GLU A 51 -4.61 2.63 0.00
CA GLU A 51 -3.31 2.97 -0.57
C GLU A 51 -2.77 1.83 -1.46
N CYS A 52 -3.61 1.29 -2.35
CA CYS A 52 -3.26 0.33 -3.41
C CYS A 52 -2.45 0.94 -4.58
N TRP A 53 -1.45 1.78 -4.27
CA TRP A 53 -0.43 2.25 -5.21
C TRP A 53 0.76 1.27 -5.32
N ILE A 54 1.51 1.31 -6.43
CA ILE A 54 2.50 0.29 -6.81
C ILE A 54 3.59 0.05 -5.74
N ASN A 55 3.99 1.08 -4.99
CA ASN A 55 4.99 0.97 -3.91
C ASN A 55 4.54 0.03 -2.75
N ASN A 56 3.22 -0.17 -2.61
CA ASN A 56 2.61 -1.04 -1.60
C ASN A 56 2.31 -2.46 -2.14
N ILE A 57 2.74 -2.79 -3.37
CA ILE A 57 2.50 -4.10 -3.99
C ILE A 57 3.83 -4.83 -4.17
N MET A 58 4.09 -5.82 -3.33
CA MET A 58 5.28 -6.67 -3.42
C MET A 58 5.05 -7.82 -4.40
N PHE A 59 5.87 -7.90 -5.46
CA PHE A 59 5.84 -9.00 -6.43
C PHE A 59 6.97 -10.00 -6.19
N LYS A 60 6.63 -11.29 -6.15
CA LYS A 60 7.57 -12.41 -6.14
C LYS A 60 7.80 -12.85 -7.58
N HIS A 61 9.06 -12.98 -7.98
CA HIS A 61 9.42 -13.32 -9.36
C HIS A 61 10.07 -14.72 -9.47
N ALA A 62 9.98 -15.31 -10.66
CA ALA A 62 10.67 -16.55 -11.04
C ALA A 62 11.44 -16.32 -12.35
N GLY A 63 12.68 -15.84 -12.22
CA GLY A 63 13.33 -15.13 -13.34
C GLY A 63 12.73 -13.73 -13.44
N ASP A 64 12.39 -13.30 -14.65
CA ASP A 64 11.79 -11.99 -14.92
C ASP A 64 10.25 -11.99 -14.75
N GLU A 65 9.62 -13.17 -14.64
CA GLU A 65 8.16 -13.33 -14.55
C GLU A 65 7.62 -13.18 -13.12
N PRO A 66 6.62 -12.31 -12.86
CA PRO A 66 5.95 -12.21 -11.56
C PRO A 66 4.95 -13.37 -11.36
N ILE A 67 5.09 -14.11 -10.25
CA ILE A 67 4.35 -15.36 -9.96
C ILE A 67 3.44 -15.32 -8.73
N ASP A 68 3.59 -14.32 -7.86
CA ASP A 68 2.77 -14.10 -6.65
C ASP A 68 2.87 -12.61 -6.26
N ALA A 69 1.85 -12.06 -5.61
CA ALA A 69 1.77 -10.64 -5.25
C ALA A 69 1.14 -10.46 -3.87
N ARG A 70 1.66 -9.51 -3.08
CA ARG A 70 1.15 -9.18 -1.73
C ARG A 70 1.07 -7.68 -1.50
N LEU A 71 -0.07 -7.24 -0.97
CA LEU A 71 -0.26 -5.88 -0.47
C LEU A 71 0.41 -5.70 0.89
N VAL A 72 1.14 -4.61 1.06
CA VAL A 72 1.82 -4.21 2.30
C VAL A 72 1.54 -2.74 2.60
N ASP A 73 1.78 -2.33 3.85
CA ASP A 73 1.49 -0.98 4.35
C ASP A 73 0.00 -0.66 4.54
N TRP A 74 -0.69 -1.54 5.27
CA TRP A 74 -2.12 -1.46 5.59
C TRP A 74 -2.49 -0.31 6.56
N GLN A 75 -1.64 0.70 6.75
CA GLN A 75 -1.79 1.72 7.80
C GLN A 75 -3.02 2.61 7.64
N SER A 76 -3.46 2.83 6.40
CA SER A 76 -4.60 3.67 6.03
C SER A 76 -5.89 2.88 5.76
N SER A 77 -5.97 1.60 6.13
CA SER A 77 -7.12 0.73 5.83
C SER A 77 -8.48 1.37 6.19
N MET A 78 -9.40 1.46 5.23
CA MET A 78 -10.70 2.13 5.36
C MET A 78 -11.88 1.24 4.92
N TYR A 79 -13.07 1.50 5.48
CA TYR A 79 -14.29 0.77 5.14
C TYR A 79 -15.03 1.47 3.98
N LEU A 80 -14.72 1.03 2.75
CA LEU A 80 -15.09 1.67 1.49
C LEU A 80 -15.71 0.65 0.52
N PRO A 81 -16.38 1.10 -0.55
CA PRO A 81 -16.80 0.24 -1.65
C PRO A 81 -15.64 -0.57 -2.27
N PRO A 82 -15.85 -1.83 -2.72
CA PRO A 82 -14.81 -2.66 -3.32
C PRO A 82 -14.12 -2.00 -4.53
N SER A 83 -14.87 -1.19 -5.27
CA SER A 83 -14.43 -0.35 -6.37
C SER A 83 -13.35 0.67 -6.01
N SER A 84 -13.22 1.09 -4.74
CA SER A 84 -12.34 2.20 -4.36
C SER A 84 -10.86 1.84 -4.45
N ASP A 85 -10.46 0.63 -4.04
CA ASP A 85 -9.08 0.15 -4.22
C ASP A 85 -8.75 -0.08 -5.70
N LEU A 86 -9.71 -0.58 -6.48
CA LEU A 86 -9.56 -0.75 -7.94
C LEU A 86 -9.39 0.60 -8.63
N ALA A 87 -10.22 1.59 -8.32
CA ALA A 87 -10.13 2.93 -8.88
C ALA A 87 -8.76 3.57 -8.61
N LEU A 88 -8.17 3.32 -7.44
CA LEU A 88 -6.81 3.74 -7.13
C LEU A 88 -5.75 2.92 -7.89
N LEU A 89 -5.87 1.59 -7.91
CA LEU A 89 -4.97 0.67 -8.60
C LEU A 89 -4.82 1.07 -10.08
N PHE A 90 -5.95 1.30 -10.76
CA PHE A 90 -5.99 1.73 -12.15
C PHE A 90 -5.37 3.12 -12.35
N VAL A 91 -5.83 4.13 -11.62
CA VAL A 91 -5.40 5.53 -11.84
C VAL A 91 -3.95 5.79 -11.39
N CYS A 92 -3.42 5.04 -10.42
CA CYS A 92 -2.05 5.22 -9.95
C CYS A 92 -1.01 4.32 -10.63
N ASN A 93 -1.39 3.10 -11.08
CA ASN A 93 -0.40 2.08 -11.44
C ASN A 93 -0.52 1.54 -12.86
N THR A 94 -1.61 1.83 -13.60
CA THR A 94 -1.84 1.25 -14.93
C THR A 94 -1.59 2.25 -16.05
N GLY A 95 -0.97 1.76 -17.14
CA GLY A 95 -0.83 2.53 -18.37
C GLY A 95 -2.17 2.72 -19.10
N TRP A 96 -2.22 3.68 -20.02
CA TRP A 96 -3.43 4.03 -20.77
C TRP A 96 -4.05 2.82 -21.49
N ASP A 97 -3.21 1.95 -22.04
CA ASP A 97 -3.59 0.69 -22.69
C ASP A 97 -4.40 -0.22 -21.75
N VAL A 98 -3.84 -0.58 -20.59
CA VAL A 98 -4.49 -1.42 -19.57
C VAL A 98 -5.82 -0.81 -19.11
N PHE A 99 -5.88 0.52 -18.92
CA PHE A 99 -7.11 1.21 -18.52
C PHE A 99 -8.23 1.16 -19.57
N HIS A 100 -7.90 1.09 -20.86
CA HIS A 100 -8.89 1.12 -21.95
C HIS A 100 -9.22 -0.26 -22.51
N ASN A 101 -8.22 -1.14 -22.64
CA ASN A 101 -8.30 -2.42 -23.34
C ASN A 101 -8.43 -3.63 -22.42
N HIS A 102 -8.03 -3.53 -21.14
CA HIS A 102 -8.00 -4.65 -20.19
C HIS A 102 -8.78 -4.41 -18.89
N ARG A 103 -9.31 -3.20 -18.69
CA ARG A 103 -10.04 -2.83 -17.47
C ARG A 103 -11.22 -3.76 -17.18
N ASP A 104 -12.08 -3.99 -18.16
CA ASP A 104 -13.33 -4.71 -17.92
C ASP A 104 -13.08 -6.21 -17.65
N ASP A 105 -12.07 -6.82 -18.29
CA ASP A 105 -11.57 -8.16 -17.96
C ASP A 105 -11.05 -8.25 -16.51
N ILE A 106 -10.32 -7.23 -16.05
CA ILE A 106 -9.77 -7.15 -14.69
C ILE A 106 -10.89 -6.94 -13.65
N LEU A 107 -11.90 -6.11 -13.96
CA LEU A 107 -13.09 -5.94 -13.11
C LEU A 107 -13.89 -7.24 -13.00
N ALA A 108 -14.10 -7.95 -14.12
CA ALA A 108 -14.72 -9.27 -14.14
C ALA A 108 -13.92 -10.31 -13.35
N HIS A 109 -12.59 -10.31 -13.46
CA HIS A 109 -11.72 -11.20 -12.69
C HIS A 109 -11.77 -10.91 -11.19
N TYR A 110 -11.71 -9.63 -10.79
CA TYR A 110 -11.85 -9.22 -9.39
C TYR A 110 -13.22 -9.61 -8.82
N HIS A 111 -14.30 -9.35 -9.57
CA HIS A 111 -15.66 -9.73 -9.17
C HIS A 111 -15.77 -11.24 -8.96
N HIS A 112 -15.31 -12.03 -9.93
CA HIS A 112 -15.30 -13.49 -9.85
C HIS A 112 -14.54 -13.99 -8.60
N LYS A 113 -13.35 -13.45 -8.34
CA LYS A 113 -12.54 -13.83 -7.16
C LYS A 113 -13.14 -13.37 -5.84
N LEU A 114 -13.79 -12.21 -5.81
CA LEU A 114 -14.54 -11.75 -4.64
C LEU A 114 -15.67 -12.75 -4.31
N GLN A 115 -16.49 -13.12 -5.30
CA GLN A 115 -17.60 -14.06 -5.08
C GLN A 115 -17.15 -15.48 -4.73
N GLU A 116 -16.03 -15.95 -5.31
CA GLU A 116 -15.38 -17.22 -4.98
C GLU A 116 -14.91 -17.28 -3.51
N ILE A 117 -14.23 -16.22 -3.04
CA ILE A 117 -13.66 -16.15 -1.69
C ILE A 117 -14.75 -16.04 -0.62
N LEU A 118 -15.84 -15.32 -0.89
CA LEU A 118 -16.98 -15.17 0.03
C LEU A 118 -17.76 -16.47 0.20
N GLY A 119 -17.96 -17.20 -0.90
CA GLY A 119 -18.70 -18.47 -0.92
C GLY A 119 -20.20 -18.35 -0.60
N PRO A 120 -20.94 -19.48 -0.63
CA PRO A 120 -22.41 -19.49 -0.60
C PRO A 120 -23.03 -19.20 0.77
N ASN A 121 -22.22 -19.00 1.83
CA ASN A 121 -22.67 -18.79 3.21
C ASN A 121 -22.47 -17.34 3.69
N GLU A 122 -22.20 -16.42 2.76
CA GLU A 122 -22.12 -14.98 3.00
C GLU A 122 -23.47 -14.44 3.54
N SER A 123 -23.43 -13.45 4.44
CA SER A 123 -24.64 -12.90 5.13
C SER A 123 -24.70 -11.37 5.20
N LEU A 124 -23.70 -10.66 4.68
CA LEU A 124 -23.62 -9.20 4.62
C LEU A 124 -24.24 -8.63 3.32
N GLY A 125 -24.50 -9.48 2.33
CA GLY A 125 -25.11 -9.12 1.05
C GLY A 125 -24.11 -8.96 -0.11
N LEU A 126 -22.83 -9.27 0.07
CA LEU A 126 -21.86 -9.18 -1.02
C LEU A 126 -22.14 -10.19 -2.14
N GLN A 127 -22.78 -11.32 -1.83
CA GLN A 127 -23.24 -12.29 -2.84
C GLN A 127 -24.34 -11.76 -3.77
N SER A 128 -24.97 -10.61 -3.46
CA SER A 128 -25.86 -9.90 -4.39
C SER A 128 -25.21 -8.72 -5.12
N TYR A 129 -23.91 -8.45 -4.86
CA TYR A 129 -23.15 -7.43 -5.56
C TYR A 129 -22.81 -7.91 -6.98
N THR A 130 -23.35 -7.26 -8.02
CA THR A 130 -23.18 -7.69 -9.41
C THR A 130 -21.95 -7.07 -10.09
N LEU A 131 -21.53 -7.62 -11.23
CA LEU A 131 -20.47 -7.02 -12.04
C LEU A 131 -20.89 -5.63 -12.55
N ASP A 132 -22.12 -5.49 -13.04
CA ASP A 132 -22.74 -4.21 -13.45
C ASP A 132 -22.66 -3.14 -12.34
N GLN A 133 -22.83 -3.55 -11.07
CA GLN A 133 -22.70 -2.66 -9.91
C GLN A 133 -21.25 -2.29 -9.65
N LEU A 134 -20.32 -3.26 -9.72
CA LEU A 134 -18.88 -2.98 -9.62
C LEU A 134 -18.38 -2.03 -10.72
N GLU A 135 -18.84 -2.19 -11.96
CA GLU A 135 -18.50 -1.29 -13.08
C GLU A 135 -19.06 0.13 -12.87
N ALA A 136 -20.31 0.24 -12.42
CA ALA A 136 -20.94 1.52 -12.11
C ALA A 136 -20.24 2.23 -10.94
N ASP A 137 -19.89 1.49 -9.89
CA ASP A 137 -19.18 1.99 -8.71
C ASP A 137 -17.74 2.38 -9.03
N PHE A 138 -17.01 1.56 -9.80
CA PHE A 138 -15.68 1.88 -10.31
C PHE A 138 -15.68 3.18 -11.11
N LYS A 139 -16.68 3.36 -11.99
CA LYS A 139 -16.84 4.59 -12.78
C LYS A 139 -17.18 5.80 -11.91
N ALA A 140 -17.87 5.62 -10.79
CA ALA A 140 -18.09 6.68 -9.81
C ALA A 140 -16.80 7.03 -9.05
N ASP A 141 -16.10 6.01 -8.55
CA ASP A 141 -14.90 6.08 -7.71
C ASP A 141 -13.62 6.43 -8.49
N CYS A 142 -13.59 6.34 -9.82
CA CYS A 142 -12.49 6.88 -10.64
C CYS A 142 -12.16 8.35 -10.29
N ARG A 143 -13.14 9.13 -9.86
CA ARG A 143 -12.95 10.52 -9.38
C ARG A 143 -12.23 10.59 -8.04
N TYR A 144 -12.42 9.60 -7.16
CA TYR A 144 -11.64 9.42 -5.94
C TYR A 144 -10.21 8.96 -6.26
N GLY A 145 -10.03 8.02 -7.19
CA GLY A 145 -8.69 7.63 -7.70
C GLY A 145 -7.89 8.81 -8.27
N VAL A 146 -8.52 9.67 -9.07
CA VAL A 146 -7.88 10.90 -9.59
C VAL A 146 -7.57 11.91 -8.48
N PHE A 147 -8.46 12.09 -7.50
CA PHE A 147 -8.19 12.93 -6.33
C PHE A 147 -6.97 12.42 -5.53
N GLN A 148 -6.88 11.10 -5.30
CA GLN A 148 -5.74 10.48 -4.63
C GLN A 148 -4.44 10.63 -5.45
N ARG A 149 -4.47 10.42 -6.77
CA ARG A 149 -3.31 10.67 -7.66
C ARG A 149 -2.80 12.11 -7.52
N PHE A 150 -3.69 13.10 -7.37
CA PHE A 150 -3.27 14.49 -7.14
C PHE A 150 -2.80 14.76 -5.71
N LEU A 151 -3.40 14.16 -4.68
CA LEU A 151 -2.92 14.28 -3.30
C LEU A 151 -1.49 13.72 -3.13
N HIS A 152 -1.25 12.54 -3.71
CA HIS A 152 0.02 11.80 -3.65
C HIS A 152 0.99 12.16 -4.81
N LEU A 153 0.69 13.17 -5.64
CA LEU A 153 1.54 13.55 -6.79
C LEU A 153 3.03 13.79 -6.45
N PRO A 154 3.42 14.36 -5.28
CA PRO A 154 4.84 14.56 -4.94
C PRO A 154 5.58 13.31 -4.49
N VAL A 155 4.88 12.19 -4.27
CA VAL A 155 5.44 10.92 -3.75
C VAL A 155 5.23 9.75 -4.72
N LEU A 156 4.42 9.95 -5.76
CA LEU A 156 4.29 9.05 -6.90
C LEU A 156 5.44 9.30 -7.90
N PRO A 157 6.06 8.25 -8.47
CA PRO A 157 7.03 8.44 -9.54
C PRO A 157 6.37 9.12 -10.75
N LEU A 158 7.06 10.12 -11.28
CA LEU A 158 6.92 10.59 -12.66
C LEU A 158 7.74 9.67 -13.56
N ASP A 159 7.27 9.46 -14.80
CA ASP A 159 7.82 8.40 -15.67
C ASP A 159 9.32 8.54 -15.95
N SER A 160 10.06 7.48 -15.59
CA SER A 160 11.45 7.23 -16.01
C SER A 160 12.50 8.33 -15.73
N GLY A 161 12.75 8.60 -14.44
CA GLY A 161 14.15 8.66 -13.97
C GLY A 161 14.63 9.94 -13.26
N LEU A 162 14.85 9.80 -11.94
CA LEU A 162 16.01 10.36 -11.22
C LEU A 162 16.21 9.57 -9.90
N LYS A 163 17.24 9.90 -9.10
CA LYS A 163 17.63 9.19 -7.85
C LYS A 163 17.77 10.18 -6.68
N ILE A 164 17.67 9.73 -5.40
CA ILE A 164 18.51 10.07 -4.20
C ILE A 164 17.78 10.25 -2.82
N LEU A 165 17.96 9.24 -1.94
CA LEU A 165 18.26 9.26 -0.46
C LEU A 165 17.28 9.72 0.68
N ARG A 166 17.15 8.80 1.69
CA ARG A 166 17.41 8.93 3.18
C ARG A 166 16.29 9.05 4.27
N LYS A 167 16.14 7.97 5.09
CA LYS A 167 16.55 7.79 6.54
C LYS A 167 15.67 8.17 7.79
N MET A 168 15.47 7.18 8.69
CA MET A 168 15.25 7.23 10.18
C MET A 168 13.97 7.84 10.77
N ALA A 169 13.36 7.41 11.90
CA ALA A 169 13.40 6.28 12.87
C ALA A 169 12.12 6.44 13.78
N SER A 170 11.62 5.70 14.80
CA SER A 170 11.59 4.28 15.27
C SER A 170 10.89 4.12 16.67
N THR A 171 10.04 3.10 16.96
CA THR A 171 9.59 2.74 18.36
C THR A 171 9.43 1.23 18.72
N ILE A 172 9.68 0.89 20.01
CA ILE A 172 9.56 -0.42 20.75
C ILE A 172 10.91 -1.17 20.99
N ASP A 173 11.03 -1.83 22.16
CA ASP A 173 12.26 -2.33 22.82
C ASP A 173 13.14 -3.37 22.09
N ILE A 174 12.74 -3.90 20.93
CA ILE A 174 13.71 -4.55 20.04
C ILE A 174 14.27 -3.44 19.17
N ALA A 175 15.47 -2.96 19.52
CA ALA A 175 16.17 -1.87 18.82
C ALA A 175 15.96 -1.96 17.30
N ILE A 176 15.18 -1.03 16.76
CA ILE A 176 14.77 -1.05 15.35
C ILE A 176 15.99 -0.81 14.47
N PRO A 177 16.18 -1.57 13.38
CA PRO A 177 17.28 -1.37 12.47
C PRO A 177 17.29 0.08 11.96
N GLN A 178 18.43 0.75 12.12
CA GLN A 178 18.66 2.11 11.64
C GLN A 178 19.36 2.12 10.27
N SER A 179 19.77 0.92 9.83
CA SER A 179 20.55 0.58 8.66
C SER A 179 20.35 -0.90 8.31
N SER A 180 20.83 -1.33 7.15
CA SER A 180 20.92 -2.75 6.76
C SER A 180 21.80 -3.56 7.72
N GLU A 181 22.84 -2.93 8.26
CA GLU A 181 23.87 -3.51 9.11
C GLU A 181 23.35 -3.89 10.50
N ASP A 182 22.25 -3.28 10.94
CA ASP A 182 21.54 -3.63 12.18
C ASP A 182 20.70 -4.92 12.04
N ILE A 183 20.42 -5.40 10.82
CA ILE A 183 19.71 -6.67 10.55
C ILE A 183 20.68 -7.85 10.70
N ALA A 184 21.36 -7.90 11.85
CA ALA A 184 22.30 -8.95 12.20
C ALA A 184 21.57 -10.25 12.65
N PRO A 185 22.23 -11.43 12.61
CA PRO A 185 21.70 -12.67 13.18
C PRO A 185 21.12 -12.52 14.60
N SER A 186 21.78 -11.75 15.47
CA SER A 186 21.34 -11.49 16.85
C SER A 186 20.12 -10.57 16.97
N TRP A 187 19.79 -9.80 15.93
CA TRP A 187 18.54 -9.03 15.85
C TRP A 187 17.40 -9.93 15.36
N VAL A 188 17.58 -10.59 14.21
CA VAL A 188 16.60 -11.53 13.63
C VAL A 188 16.24 -12.63 14.64
N GLN A 189 17.22 -13.13 15.38
CA GLN A 189 17.05 -14.11 16.44
C GLN A 189 16.01 -13.69 17.49
N ARG A 190 16.08 -12.42 17.95
CA ARG A 190 15.19 -11.86 18.97
C ARG A 190 13.78 -11.61 18.43
N VAL A 191 13.68 -11.16 17.18
CA VAL A 191 12.39 -10.93 16.49
C VAL A 191 11.63 -12.25 16.32
N LEU A 192 12.28 -13.30 15.82
CA LEU A 192 11.61 -14.55 15.48
C LEU A 192 11.37 -15.47 16.69
N GLN A 193 12.21 -15.47 17.73
CA GLN A 193 12.05 -16.35 18.90
C GLN A 193 10.70 -16.22 19.61
N LYS A 194 10.05 -15.05 19.53
CA LYS A 194 8.71 -14.82 20.08
C LYS A 194 7.63 -15.71 19.44
N ASN A 195 7.78 -16.02 18.15
CA ASN A 195 6.82 -16.79 17.35
C ASN A 195 7.32 -18.21 17.03
N LEU A 196 8.64 -18.40 17.01
CA LEU A 196 9.34 -19.66 16.74
C LEU A 196 10.29 -19.99 17.92
N PRO A 197 9.75 -20.40 19.09
CA PRO A 197 10.57 -20.76 20.23
C PRO A 197 11.49 -21.94 19.91
N GLY A 198 12.75 -21.85 20.33
CA GLY A 198 13.79 -22.85 20.01
C GLY A 198 14.43 -22.71 18.63
N LEU A 199 14.10 -21.67 17.84
CA LEU A 199 14.82 -21.33 16.61
C LEU A 199 16.20 -20.73 16.97
N THR A 200 17.25 -21.22 16.30
CA THR A 200 18.60 -20.65 16.35
C THR A 200 18.97 -20.09 14.98
N ILE A 201 19.13 -18.78 14.84
CA ILE A 201 19.62 -18.14 13.60
C ILE A 201 21.14 -18.25 13.52
N THR A 202 21.63 -18.71 12.37
CA THR A 202 23.07 -18.94 12.11
C THR A 202 23.67 -17.96 11.10
N ASP A 203 22.87 -17.46 10.15
CA ASP A 203 23.33 -16.54 9.10
C ASP A 203 22.20 -15.58 8.66
N VAL A 204 22.55 -14.40 8.16
CA VAL A 204 21.63 -13.42 7.58
C VAL A 204 22.26 -12.76 6.35
N SER A 205 21.58 -12.86 5.21
CA SER A 205 21.96 -12.29 3.92
C SER A 205 20.94 -11.24 3.49
N VAL A 206 21.21 -9.98 3.85
CA VAL A 206 20.47 -8.81 3.37
C VAL A 206 20.61 -8.70 1.85
N LYS A 207 19.48 -8.45 1.16
CA LYS A 207 19.42 -8.30 -0.31
C LYS A 207 19.41 -6.84 -0.75
N GLY A 208 18.91 -5.95 0.10
CA GLY A 208 18.72 -4.53 -0.18
C GLY A 208 17.25 -4.11 -0.03
N ASN A 209 16.92 -2.91 -0.51
CA ASN A 209 15.53 -2.44 -0.57
C ASN A 209 14.75 -3.23 -1.63
N ILE A 210 13.46 -3.44 -1.41
CA ILE A 210 12.62 -4.33 -2.26
C ILE A 210 11.87 -3.58 -3.38
N SER A 211 12.12 -2.27 -3.53
CA SER A 211 11.47 -1.42 -4.52
C SER A 211 12.38 -0.24 -4.91
N GLU A 212 12.27 0.20 -6.18
CA GLU A 212 12.71 1.55 -6.58
C GLU A 212 11.65 2.61 -6.23
N GLY A 213 10.38 2.20 -6.04
CA GLY A 213 9.33 3.04 -5.47
C GLY A 213 9.59 3.32 -4.00
N GLU A 214 9.69 4.59 -3.63
CA GLU A 214 10.03 4.99 -2.26
C GLU A 214 8.88 4.67 -1.28
N GLY A 215 9.21 3.90 -0.23
CA GLY A 215 8.35 3.82 0.95
C GLY A 215 8.30 5.18 1.64
N PHE A 216 7.13 5.82 1.64
CA PHE A 216 6.98 7.22 2.04
C PHE A 216 7.23 7.44 3.54
N LEU A 217 6.70 6.55 4.38
CA LEU A 217 6.79 6.65 5.84
C LEU A 217 7.78 5.64 6.47
N SER A 218 8.36 4.75 5.66
CA SER A 218 9.28 3.72 6.12
C SER A 218 10.20 3.23 5.01
N ASP A 219 11.41 2.78 5.37
CA ASP A 219 12.28 2.03 4.46
C ASP A 219 11.98 0.52 4.58
N VAL A 220 12.03 -0.23 3.47
CA VAL A 220 11.61 -1.66 3.41
C VAL A 220 12.73 -2.51 2.85
N ILE A 221 13.31 -3.39 3.68
CA ILE A 221 14.53 -4.16 3.38
C ILE A 221 14.23 -5.67 3.32
N ALA A 222 14.64 -6.32 2.22
CA ALA A 222 14.62 -7.77 2.07
C ALA A 222 15.87 -8.40 2.66
N PHE A 223 15.72 -9.53 3.35
CA PHE A 223 16.82 -10.37 3.79
C PHE A 223 16.44 -11.85 3.82
N ASP A 224 17.38 -12.73 3.48
CA ASP A 224 17.29 -14.13 3.87
C ASP A 224 17.90 -14.28 5.27
N ALA A 225 17.27 -15.07 6.14
CA ALA A 225 17.91 -15.61 7.34
C ALA A 225 17.98 -17.14 7.24
N VAL A 226 19.08 -17.73 7.69
CA VAL A 226 19.21 -19.19 7.84
C VAL A 226 19.21 -19.51 9.33
N GLY A 227 18.46 -20.52 9.73
CA GLY A 227 18.42 -20.98 11.11
C GLY A 227 17.96 -22.42 11.25
N THR A 228 18.23 -23.00 12.41
CA THR A 228 17.80 -24.36 12.76
C THR A 228 16.64 -24.29 13.76
N TRP A 229 15.53 -24.95 13.42
CA TRP A 229 14.36 -25.10 14.30
C TRP A 229 13.98 -26.59 14.39
N ASN A 230 13.74 -27.10 15.60
CA ASN A 230 13.43 -28.50 15.86
C ASN A 230 14.40 -29.50 15.17
N GLY A 231 15.70 -29.15 15.13
CA GLY A 231 16.76 -29.94 14.48
C GLY A 231 16.83 -29.82 12.95
N THR A 232 15.90 -29.11 12.30
CA THR A 232 15.86 -28.90 10.86
C THR A 232 16.40 -27.52 10.49
N SER A 233 17.37 -27.46 9.57
CA SER A 233 17.84 -26.18 9.01
C SER A 233 16.87 -25.66 7.95
N GLN A 234 16.53 -24.39 8.02
CA GLN A 234 15.57 -23.71 7.14
C GLN A 234 16.09 -22.32 6.74
N ARG A 235 15.63 -21.84 5.57
CA ARG A 235 15.79 -20.45 5.14
C ARG A 235 14.46 -19.72 5.28
N TYR A 236 14.50 -18.53 5.87
CA TYR A 236 13.39 -17.61 6.00
C TYR A 236 13.69 -16.38 5.15
N SER A 237 12.96 -16.18 4.04
CA SER A 237 13.02 -14.93 3.29
C SER A 237 12.05 -13.93 3.94
N LEU A 238 12.56 -12.78 4.36
CA LEU A 238 11.94 -11.89 5.33
C LEU A 238 12.05 -10.42 4.89
N VAL A 239 11.21 -9.59 5.51
CA VAL A 239 11.08 -8.16 5.24
C VAL A 239 11.17 -7.40 6.56
N ALA A 240 12.02 -6.38 6.64
CA ALA A 240 12.04 -5.41 7.73
C ALA A 240 11.49 -4.07 7.23
N LYS A 241 10.42 -3.58 7.86
CA LYS A 241 9.90 -2.21 7.68
C LYS A 241 10.47 -1.32 8.79
N LEU A 242 11.06 -0.19 8.39
CA LEU A 242 11.80 0.71 9.28
C LEU A 242 11.13 2.09 9.28
N THR A 243 10.41 2.43 10.35
CA THR A 243 9.79 3.75 10.62
C THR A 243 10.71 4.90 10.21
N ASN A 244 10.14 5.95 9.60
CA ASN A 244 10.90 7.12 9.17
C ASN A 244 10.24 8.44 9.58
N PHE A 245 10.44 8.90 10.84
CA PHE A 245 9.95 10.21 11.33
C PHE A 245 10.55 11.45 10.61
N ALA A 246 11.58 11.32 9.77
CA ALA A 246 12.16 12.45 9.05
C ALA A 246 11.56 12.68 7.65
N LYS A 247 11.30 11.60 6.89
CA LYS A 247 10.78 11.64 5.50
C LYS A 247 9.50 12.47 5.30
N PRO A 248 8.41 12.30 6.07
CA PRO A 248 7.20 13.07 5.82
C PRO A 248 7.40 14.57 6.06
N TRP A 249 8.40 14.98 6.86
CA TRP A 249 8.70 16.40 7.09
C TRP A 249 9.24 17.13 5.86
N THR A 250 9.92 16.45 4.94
CA THR A 250 10.46 17.09 3.72
C THR A 250 9.45 17.20 2.58
N VAL A 251 8.27 16.59 2.70
CA VAL A 251 7.23 16.55 1.64
C VAL A 251 5.86 17.03 2.12
N MET A 252 5.59 16.89 3.43
CA MET A 252 4.32 17.19 4.10
C MET A 252 4.57 17.75 5.52
N GLU A 253 5.15 18.96 5.60
CA GLU A 253 5.48 19.75 6.83
C GLU A 253 4.31 19.98 7.85
N GLN A 254 3.15 19.35 7.66
CA GLN A 254 1.89 19.57 8.38
C GLN A 254 1.44 18.36 9.24
N TRP A 255 2.07 17.20 9.09
CA TRP A 255 1.77 15.93 9.76
C TRP A 255 2.56 15.69 11.07
N SER A 256 2.13 16.21 12.22
CA SER A 256 2.89 16.08 13.47
C SER A 256 3.33 14.63 13.81
N ASN A 257 4.44 14.49 14.55
CA ASN A 257 4.97 13.17 14.96
C ASN A 257 3.89 12.26 15.57
N ASP A 258 2.94 12.81 16.34
CA ASP A 258 1.81 12.08 16.93
C ASP A 258 0.90 11.45 15.85
N PHE A 259 0.71 12.12 14.71
CA PHE A 259 -0.04 11.60 13.57
C PHE A 259 0.67 10.40 12.93
N GLN A 260 1.98 10.49 12.69
CA GLN A 260 2.74 9.37 12.12
C GLN A 260 2.83 8.19 13.09
N ILE A 261 3.12 8.44 14.38
CA ILE A 261 3.10 7.40 15.42
C ILE A 261 1.74 6.71 15.46
N LYS A 262 0.64 7.45 15.34
CA LYS A 262 -0.72 6.91 15.28
C LYS A 262 -0.96 6.06 14.02
N ALA A 263 -0.45 6.45 12.86
CA ALA A 263 -0.61 5.73 11.61
C ALA A 263 0.09 4.36 11.66
N GLU A 264 1.39 4.33 11.99
CA GLU A 264 2.15 3.06 12.11
C GLU A 264 1.61 2.18 13.25
N THR A 265 1.20 2.78 14.38
CA THR A 265 0.52 2.06 15.46
C THR A 265 -0.80 1.43 15.01
N THR A 266 -1.47 1.99 13.99
CA THR A 266 -2.70 1.45 13.41
C THR A 266 -2.40 0.25 12.51
N GLU A 267 -1.35 0.32 11.69
CA GLU A 267 -0.83 -0.80 10.89
C GLU A 267 -0.45 -2.01 11.78
N VAL A 268 0.35 -1.77 12.83
CA VAL A 268 0.76 -2.82 13.76
C VAL A 268 -0.45 -3.45 14.47
N LYS A 269 -1.48 -2.66 14.80
CA LYS A 269 -2.75 -3.18 15.35
C LYS A 269 -3.55 -3.97 14.32
N PHE A 270 -3.47 -3.64 13.04
CA PHE A 270 -4.11 -4.40 11.96
C PHE A 270 -3.52 -5.80 11.87
N TYR A 271 -2.19 -5.95 11.71
CA TYR A 271 -1.54 -7.26 11.63
C TYR A 271 -1.71 -8.10 12.91
N ILE A 272 -1.76 -7.48 14.10
CA ILE A 272 -1.98 -8.19 15.37
C ILE A 272 -3.41 -8.74 15.50
N LYS A 273 -4.42 -8.06 14.92
CA LYS A 273 -5.83 -8.48 14.98
C LYS A 273 -6.25 -9.39 13.83
N GLY A 274 -5.81 -9.09 12.61
CA GLY A 274 -6.10 -9.85 11.39
C GLY A 274 -5.25 -11.12 11.26
N GLY A 275 -5.14 -11.91 12.33
CA GLY A 275 -4.20 -13.03 12.42
C GLY A 275 -4.37 -14.03 11.28
N PHE A 276 -3.31 -14.21 10.48
CA PHE A 276 -3.31 -15.04 9.27
C PHE A 276 -3.94 -16.43 9.50
N PRO A 277 -4.86 -16.89 8.62
CA PRO A 277 -5.40 -18.24 8.66
C PRO A 277 -4.31 -19.30 8.65
N SER A 278 -4.54 -20.41 9.34
CA SER A 278 -3.57 -21.52 9.48
C SER A 278 -3.21 -22.21 8.16
N SER A 279 -3.95 -21.94 7.08
CA SER A 279 -3.65 -22.38 5.70
C SER A 279 -2.48 -21.62 5.04
N TYR A 280 -1.93 -20.58 5.69
CA TYR A 280 -0.83 -19.76 5.20
C TYR A 280 0.41 -19.78 6.13
N ARG A 281 0.67 -20.93 6.77
CA ARG A 281 1.87 -21.20 7.58
C ARG A 281 2.67 -22.36 7.01
#